data_AF-A0A8J2JZH3-F1
#
_entry.id   AF-A0A8J2JZH3-F1
#
_cell.length_a   1.000
_cell.length_b   1.000
_cell.length_c   1.000
_cell.angle_alpha   90.00
_cell.angle_beta   90.00
_cell.angle_gamma   90.00
#
_symmetry.space_group_name_H-M   'P 1'
#
loop_
_entity.id
_entity.type
_entity.pdbx_description
1 polymer ?
#
loop_
_entity_poly.entity_id
_entity_poly.type
_entity_poly.pdbx_seq_one_letter_code
_entity_poly.pdbx_strand_id
1 'polypeptide(L)'
;MGKNYAVIEFPLEKSVELVPKSWLRKNNTKCLWPLNLRGNNLANAIRRRICPEEDWILLDARLLRSLDDYNHGRRCVESITNI
;
A
#
# COMPACT_ATOMS: atom_id res chain seq x y z
N MET A 1 -14.80 -1.77 13.82
CA MET A 1 -14.25 -2.30 12.55
C MET A 1 -12.91 -1.62 12.29
N GLY A 2 -11.81 -2.38 12.21
CA GLY A 2 -10.47 -1.82 12.04
C GLY A 2 -10.22 -1.36 10.60
N LYS A 3 -9.59 -0.19 10.43
CA LYS A 3 -9.13 0.31 9.12
C LYS A 3 -7.99 -0.59 8.64
N ASN A 4 -8.24 -1.45 7.65
CA ASN A 4 -7.32 -2.52 7.24
C ASN A 4 -6.37 -2.13 6.10
N TYR A 5 -6.69 -1.08 5.36
CA TYR A 5 -5.94 -0.59 4.20
C TYR A 5 -5.47 0.86 4.39
N ALA A 6 -4.48 1.24 3.61
CA ALA A 6 -3.92 2.56 3.55
C ALA A 6 -3.56 2.92 2.11
N VAL A 7 -3.95 4.11 1.68
CA VAL A 7 -3.42 4.73 0.47
C VAL A 7 -2.18 5.49 0.88
N ILE A 8 -1.05 5.12 0.28
CA ILE A 8 0.25 5.73 0.50
C ILE A 8 0.78 6.30 -0.80
N GLU A 9 1.64 7.29 -0.67
CA GLU A 9 2.44 7.82 -1.76
C GLU A 9 3.90 7.40 -1.53
N PHE A 10 4.53 6.90 -2.57
CA PHE A 10 5.95 6.67 -2.64
C PHE A 10 6.60 7.91 -3.29
N PRO A 11 7.20 8.83 -2.50
CA PRO A 11 7.63 10.12 -3.00
C PRO A 11 8.81 10.04 -3.98
N LEU A 12 9.65 9.00 -3.87
CA LEU A 12 10.79 8.80 -4.77
C LEU A 12 10.31 8.34 -6.15
N GLU A 13 9.36 7.43 -6.18
CA GLU A 13 8.75 6.85 -7.38
C GLU A 13 7.63 7.71 -7.96
N LYS A 14 7.18 8.74 -7.22
CA LYS A 14 6.02 9.58 -7.52
C LYS A 14 4.77 8.75 -7.84
N SER A 15 4.60 7.65 -7.11
CA SER A 15 3.47 6.74 -7.29
C SER A 15 2.58 6.73 -6.05
N VAL A 16 1.29 6.46 -6.27
CA VAL A 16 0.31 6.31 -5.20
C VAL A 16 -0.21 4.89 -5.25
N GLU A 17 -0.16 4.21 -4.11
CA GLU A 17 -0.46 2.79 -4.02
C GLU A 17 -1.39 2.49 -2.84
N LEU A 18 -2.19 1.44 -3.01
CA LEU A 18 -3.02 0.89 -1.94
C LEU A 18 -2.29 -0.26 -1.27
N VAL A 19 -2.05 -0.18 0.02
CA VAL A 19 -1.40 -1.25 0.80
C VAL A 19 -2.22 -1.66 2.02
N PRO A 20 -2.07 -2.88 2.51
CA PRO A 20 -2.50 -3.26 3.84
C PRO A 20 -1.78 -2.41 4.89
N LYS A 21 -2.48 -2.03 5.97
CA LYS A 21 -1.82 -1.36 7.11
C LYS A 21 -0.72 -2.20 7.74
N SER A 22 -0.81 -3.52 7.64
CA SER A 22 0.21 -4.44 8.13
C SER A 22 1.56 -4.28 7.43
N TRP A 23 1.62 -3.63 6.27
CA TRP A 23 2.86 -3.35 5.55
C TRP A 23 3.54 -2.05 6.01
N LEU A 24 2.80 -1.18 6.71
CA LEU A 24 3.32 0.07 7.22
C LEU A 24 4.17 -0.15 8.47
N ARG A 25 5.26 0.61 8.56
CA ARG A 25 6.21 0.63 9.67
C ARG A 25 6.54 2.06 10.07
N LYS A 26 7.23 2.22 11.20
CA LYS A 26 7.71 3.52 11.71
C LYS A 26 6.63 4.61 11.67
N ASN A 27 5.48 4.37 12.31
CA ASN A 27 4.35 5.30 12.35
C ASN A 27 3.80 5.73 10.97
N ASN A 28 3.72 4.79 10.02
CA ASN A 28 3.20 5.01 8.66
C ASN A 28 4.06 5.93 7.78
N THR A 29 5.35 6.08 8.11
CA THR A 29 6.33 6.82 7.30
C THR A 29 7.17 5.91 6.40
N LYS A 30 7.05 4.59 6.57
CA LYS A 30 7.71 3.59 5.74
C LYS A 30 6.76 2.45 5.40
N CYS A 31 6.94 1.85 4.24
CA CYS A 31 6.18 0.70 3.79
C CYS A 31 7.12 -0.43 3.38
N LEU A 32 6.84 -1.64 3.86
CA LEU A 32 7.46 -2.85 3.32
C LEU A 32 6.85 -3.13 1.95
N TRP A 33 7.70 -3.37 0.97
CA TRP A 33 7.28 -3.54 -0.41
C TRP A 33 7.94 -4.77 -1.06
N PRO A 34 7.16 -5.66 -1.70
CA PRO A 34 7.69 -6.82 -2.40
C PRO A 34 8.30 -6.41 -3.75
N LEU A 35 9.59 -6.68 -3.96
CA LEU A 35 10.24 -6.44 -5.27
C LEU A 35 9.87 -7.49 -6.33
N ASN A 36 9.54 -8.70 -5.86
CA ASN A 36 9.21 -9.88 -6.67
C ASN A 36 7.73 -9.97 -7.06
N LEU A 37 6.83 -9.24 -6.41
CA LEU A 37 5.40 -9.24 -6.73
C LEU A 37 5.01 -8.06 -7.61
N ARG A 38 4.32 -8.35 -8.72
CA ARG A 38 3.83 -7.34 -9.66
C ARG A 38 2.44 -7.70 -10.19
N GLY A 39 1.75 -6.72 -10.77
CA GLY A 39 0.44 -6.89 -11.43
C GLY A 39 -0.58 -7.62 -10.55
N ASN A 40 -1.20 -8.68 -11.09
CA ASN A 40 -2.23 -9.45 -10.38
C ASN A 40 -1.71 -10.12 -9.10
N ASN A 41 -0.44 -10.54 -9.05
CA ASN A 41 0.12 -11.17 -7.85
C ASN A 41 0.23 -10.17 -6.70
N LEU A 42 0.68 -8.96 -7.00
CA LEU A 42 0.72 -7.85 -6.03
C LEU A 42 -0.70 -7.50 -5.55
N ALA A 43 -1.64 -7.34 -6.48
CA ALA A 43 -3.04 -7.04 -6.14
C ALA A 43 -3.66 -8.13 -5.24
N ASN A 44 -3.38 -9.40 -5.54
CA ASN A 44 -3.81 -10.53 -4.70
C ASN A 44 -3.16 -10.51 -3.32
N ALA A 45 -1.86 -10.19 -3.23
CA ALA A 45 -1.15 -10.08 -1.95
C ALA A 45 -1.73 -8.96 -1.07
N ILE A 46 -2.02 -7.79 -1.67
CA ILE A 46 -2.69 -6.67 -0.99
C ILE A 46 -4.09 -7.11 -0.54
N ARG A 47 -4.89 -7.70 -1.43
CA ARG A 47 -6.27 -8.13 -1.12
C ARG A 47 -6.30 -9.16 0.01
N ARG A 48 -5.38 -10.14 -0.01
CA ARG A 48 -5.22 -11.17 1.02
C ARG A 48 -4.50 -10.67 2.28
N ARG A 49 -3.92 -9.46 2.24
CA ARG A 49 -3.13 -8.86 3.32
C ARG A 49 -2.00 -9.78 3.77
N ILE A 50 -1.28 -10.35 2.80
CA ILE A 50 -0.14 -11.23 3.07
C ILE A 50 0.85 -10.50 3.98
N CYS A 51 1.39 -11.20 4.99
CA CYS A 51 2.38 -10.61 5.87
C CYS A 51 3.68 -10.33 5.08
N PRO A 52 4.35 -9.19 5.31
CA PRO A 52 5.65 -8.95 4.72
C PRO A 52 6.65 -10.06 5.05
N GLU A 53 7.40 -10.49 4.05
CA GLU A 53 8.47 -11.50 4.17
C GLU A 53 9.84 -10.81 4.33
N GLU A 54 10.89 -11.58 4.68
CA GLU A 54 12.23 -11.03 4.96
C GLU A 54 12.90 -10.40 3.72
N ASP A 55 12.49 -10.80 2.52
CA ASP A 55 12.98 -10.28 1.24
C ASP A 55 12.35 -8.94 0.83
N TRP A 56 11.36 -8.44 1.58
CA TRP A 56 10.69 -7.19 1.28
C TRP A 56 11.55 -6.00 1.70
N ILE A 57 11.64 -5.03 0.80
CA ILE A 57 12.40 -3.82 1.07
C ILE A 57 11.56 -2.80 1.81
N LEU A 58 12.20 -2.00 2.66
CA LEU A 58 11.55 -0.92 3.38
C LEU A 58 11.71 0.38 2.61
N LEU A 59 10.64 0.80 1.93
CA LEU A 59 10.59 2.05 1.19
C LEU A 59 10.05 3.19 2.04
N ASP A 60 10.49 4.42 1.76
CA ASP A 60 9.88 5.61 2.33
C ASP A 60 8.50 5.84 1.72
N ALA A 61 7.51 6.07 2.59
CA ALA A 61 6.12 6.18 2.18
C ALA A 61 5.40 7.26 2.99
N ARG A 62 4.53 8.02 2.33
CA ARG A 62 3.67 9.01 2.98
C ARG A 62 2.24 8.50 3.03
N LEU A 63 1.70 8.35 4.23
CA LEU A 63 0.28 8.00 4.40
C LEU A 63 -0.61 9.15 3.93
N LEU A 64 -1.43 8.89 2.91
CA LEU A 64 -2.43 9.83 2.42
C LEU A 64 -3.80 9.60 3.07
N ARG A 65 -4.24 8.33 3.14
CA ARG A 65 -5.56 7.98 3.67
C ARG A 65 -5.58 6.57 4.27
N SER A 66 -6.40 6.34 5.29
CA SER A 66 -6.66 5.01 5.85
C SER A 66 -8.09 4.59 5.53
N LEU A 67 -8.27 3.39 5.00
CA LEU A 67 -9.57 2.83 4.60
C LEU A 67 -9.76 1.41 5.17
N ASP A 68 -11.00 0.95 5.17
CA ASP A 68 -11.41 -0.41 5.56
C ASP A 68 -11.66 -1.32 4.35
N ASP A 69 -12.08 -0.75 3.21
CA ASP A 69 -12.38 -1.46 1.97
C ASP A 69 -11.29 -1.30 0.90
N TYR A 70 -10.88 -2.42 0.31
CA TYR A 70 -9.98 -2.49 -0.84
C TYR A 70 -10.53 -1.78 -2.08
N ASN A 71 -11.81 -1.98 -2.42
CA ASN A 71 -12.44 -1.38 -3.60
C ASN A 71 -12.56 0.14 -3.48
N HIS A 72 -12.80 0.63 -2.26
CA HIS A 72 -12.79 2.07 -1.98
C HIS A 72 -11.37 2.62 -2.08
N GLY A 73 -10.38 1.89 -1.52
CA GLY A 73 -8.98 2.26 -1.64
C GLY A 73 -8.50 2.38 -3.09
N ARG A 74 -8.86 1.44 -3.96
CA ARG A 74 -8.49 1.48 -5.40
C ARG A 74 -9.08 2.70 -6.11
N ARG A 75 -10.37 3.00 -5.87
CA ARG A 75 -11.01 4.20 -6.42
C ARG A 75 -10.34 5.49 -5.94
N CYS A 76 -9.91 5.54 -4.66
CA CYS A 76 -9.16 6.67 -4.15
C CYS A 76 -7.79 6.82 -4.84
N VAL A 77 -7.04 5.72 -5.03
CA VAL A 77 -5.77 5.77 -5.77
C VAL A 77 -5.99 6.32 -7.16
N GLU A 78 -6.95 5.76 -7.91
CA GLU A 78 -7.27 6.19 -9.28
C GLU A 78 -7.69 7.66 -9.36
N SER A 79 -8.41 8.16 -8.35
CA SER A 79 -8.82 9.57 -8.26
C SER A 79 -7.64 10.51 -7.96
N ILE A 80 -6.60 10.02 -7.28
CA ILE A 80 -5.39 10.81 -6.96
C ILE A 80 -4.41 10.80 -8.14
N THR A 81 -4.28 9.68 -8.85
CA THR A 81 -3.33 9.52 -9.96
C THR A 81 -3.82 10.09 -11.30
N ASN A 82 -5.13 10.37 -11.45
CA ASN A 82 -5.71 10.97 -12.67
C ASN A 82 -5.68 12.52 -12.67
N ILE A 83 -4.77 13.13 -11.92
CA ILE A 83 -4.50 14.57 -11.92
C ILE A 83 -3.08 14.77 -12.46
#